data_AF-A0A8C4U0W9-F1
#
_entry.id   AF-A0A8C4U0W9-F1
#
_cell.length_a   1.000
_cell.length_b   1.000
_cell.length_c   1.000
_cell.angle_alpha   90.00
_cell.angle_beta   90.00
_cell.angle_gamma   90.00
#
_symmetry.space_group_name_H-M   'P 1'
#
loop_
_entity.id
_entity.type
_entity.pdbx_description
1 polymer ?
#
loop_
_entity_poly.entity_id
_entity_poly.type
_entity_poly.pdbx_seq_one_letter_code
_entity_poly.pdbx_strand_id
1 'polypeptide(L)'
;QSKGGKSSPKGKFKTKENAECTWAVTDTNAAAVHVECKHGDSKFWCEFSGDPSTCAQYAANQKSYWKQVSRSLRKQKQICQDPKSVLKSKVCRKGPRSAHLKLTHSSLLTAVGPAEGTIHHAKEVVQTPAAASVTEKKLEHSRQDCVEDIDYIDQKKVAEEYCPESLLSFCNFFITMVQDKKC
;
A
#
# COMPACT_ATOMS: atom_id res chain seq x y z
N GLN A 1 16.10 31.54 -29.37
CA GLN A 1 15.02 31.54 -28.36
C GLN A 1 14.76 30.11 -27.93
N SER A 2 14.89 29.75 -26.65
CA SER A 2 14.62 28.38 -26.19
C SER A 2 13.15 28.23 -25.78
N LYS A 3 12.35 27.53 -26.59
CA LYS A 3 10.93 27.24 -26.33
C LYS A 3 10.58 25.80 -26.71
N GLY A 4 10.83 24.88 -25.78
CA GLY A 4 10.58 23.45 -25.96
C GLY A 4 10.38 22.67 -24.65
N GLY A 5 10.04 23.35 -23.56
CA GLY A 5 9.78 22.70 -22.27
C GLY A 5 8.53 21.82 -22.35
N LYS A 6 8.71 20.50 -22.19
CA LYS A 6 7.59 19.55 -22.06
C LYS A 6 6.82 19.91 -20.79
N SER A 7 5.56 20.35 -20.94
CA SER A 7 4.74 20.71 -19.79
C SER A 7 4.31 19.48 -19.00
N SER A 8 4.43 19.54 -17.67
CA SER A 8 4.00 18.46 -16.77
C SER A 8 2.50 18.16 -16.94
N PRO A 9 2.08 16.89 -16.90
CA PRO A 9 0.68 16.52 -17.03
C PRO A 9 -0.20 17.22 -15.97
N LYS A 10 -1.33 17.77 -16.41
CA LYS A 10 -2.30 18.45 -15.55
C LYS A 10 -3.70 18.42 -16.13
N GLY A 11 -4.71 18.76 -15.34
CA GLY A 11 -6.07 18.93 -15.84
C GLY A 11 -7.08 19.33 -14.76
N LYS A 12 -8.35 19.37 -15.16
CA LYS A 12 -9.49 19.68 -14.29
C LYS A 12 -10.61 18.65 -14.41
N PHE A 13 -11.46 18.57 -13.39
CA PHE A 13 -12.66 17.73 -13.37
C PHE A 13 -13.64 18.22 -12.30
N LYS A 14 -14.88 17.72 -12.35
CA LYS A 14 -15.81 17.79 -11.20
C LYS A 14 -15.97 16.41 -10.59
N THR A 15 -16.16 16.34 -9.26
CA THR A 15 -16.52 15.09 -8.57
C THR A 15 -18.02 14.80 -8.75
N LYS A 16 -18.52 13.70 -8.17
CA LYS A 16 -19.97 13.42 -8.19
C LYS A 16 -20.76 14.35 -7.27
N GLU A 17 -20.08 14.83 -6.24
CA GLU A 17 -20.51 15.80 -5.23
C GLU A 17 -20.39 17.24 -5.76
N ASN A 18 -20.18 17.42 -7.07
CA ASN A 18 -20.01 18.71 -7.75
C ASN A 18 -18.82 19.58 -7.29
N ALA A 19 -17.88 19.03 -6.50
CA ALA A 19 -16.64 19.72 -6.17
C ALA A 19 -15.82 19.96 -7.44
N GLU A 20 -15.36 21.19 -7.66
CA GLU A 20 -14.49 21.55 -8.77
C GLU A 20 -13.03 21.29 -8.40
N CYS A 21 -12.38 20.37 -9.12
CA CYS A 21 -11.03 19.93 -8.82
C CYS A 21 -10.06 20.18 -9.98
N THR A 22 -8.84 20.54 -9.64
CA THR A 22 -7.68 20.53 -10.52
C THR A 22 -6.65 19.52 -10.04
N TRP A 23 -5.79 19.05 -10.94
CA TRP A 23 -4.67 18.19 -10.59
C TRP A 23 -3.47 18.51 -11.48
N ALA A 24 -2.26 18.37 -10.93
CA ALA A 24 -1.01 18.53 -11.65
C ALA A 24 0.05 17.56 -11.12
N VAL A 25 0.92 17.09 -12.03
CA VAL A 25 2.14 16.36 -11.67
C VAL A 25 3.17 17.37 -11.16
N THR A 26 3.58 17.23 -9.89
CA THR A 26 4.52 18.13 -9.21
C THR A 26 5.97 17.68 -9.34
N ASP A 27 6.22 16.38 -9.34
CA ASP A 27 7.50 15.76 -9.73
C ASP A 27 7.23 14.66 -10.76
N THR A 28 8.12 14.53 -11.74
CA THR A 28 8.07 13.54 -12.82
C THR A 28 9.01 12.35 -12.61
N ASN A 29 9.99 12.46 -11.70
CA ASN A 29 10.98 11.43 -11.39
C ASN A 29 10.42 10.47 -10.35
N ALA A 30 10.00 10.98 -9.18
CA ALA A 30 8.99 10.32 -8.35
C ALA A 30 7.65 10.99 -8.67
N ALA A 31 6.68 10.24 -9.20
CA ALA A 31 5.45 10.84 -9.69
C ALA A 31 4.52 11.26 -8.54
N ALA A 32 4.65 12.50 -8.09
CA ALA A 32 3.72 13.14 -7.17
C ALA A 32 2.61 13.87 -7.95
N VAL A 33 1.36 13.69 -7.53
CA VAL A 33 0.17 14.32 -8.12
C VAL A 33 -0.55 15.11 -7.04
N HIS A 34 -0.40 16.43 -7.10
CA HIS A 34 -1.19 17.32 -6.28
C HIS A 34 -2.60 17.48 -6.88
N VAL A 35 -3.62 17.40 -6.02
CA VAL A 35 -5.04 17.56 -6.34
C VAL A 35 -5.61 18.63 -5.42
N GLU A 36 -6.22 19.65 -6.01
CA GLU A 36 -6.84 20.76 -5.28
C GLU A 36 -8.31 20.85 -5.68
N CYS A 37 -9.22 20.88 -4.69
CA CYS A 37 -10.66 20.85 -4.88
C CYS A 37 -11.36 22.00 -4.12
N LYS A 38 -12.43 22.54 -4.71
CA LYS A 38 -13.33 23.51 -4.10
C LYS A 38 -14.78 23.00 -4.14
N HIS A 39 -15.48 23.05 -3.02
CA HIS A 39 -16.89 22.68 -2.89
C HIS A 39 -17.61 23.74 -2.05
N GLY A 40 -18.46 24.55 -2.68
CA GLY A 40 -18.91 25.82 -2.09
C GLY A 40 -17.71 26.68 -1.73
N ASP A 41 -17.66 27.19 -0.51
CA ASP A 41 -16.50 27.95 0.02
C ASP A 41 -15.42 27.07 0.65
N SER A 42 -15.70 25.77 0.86
CA SER A 42 -14.71 24.83 1.38
C SER A 42 -13.66 24.48 0.32
N LYS A 43 -12.39 24.65 0.66
CA LYS A 43 -11.24 24.26 -0.16
C LYS A 43 -10.46 23.14 0.54
N PHE A 44 -10.10 22.11 -0.20
CA PHE A 44 -9.34 20.97 0.31
C PHE A 44 -8.38 20.44 -0.74
N TRP A 45 -7.35 19.73 -0.30
CA TRP A 45 -6.33 19.19 -1.20
C TRP A 45 -5.86 17.81 -0.77
N CYS A 46 -5.22 17.11 -1.69
CA CYS A 46 -4.45 15.91 -1.42
C CYS A 46 -3.31 15.70 -2.40
N GLU A 47 -2.35 14.87 -1.99
CA GLU A 47 -1.26 14.39 -2.84
C GLU A 47 -1.36 12.88 -3.03
N PHE A 48 -1.17 12.41 -4.27
CA PHE A 48 -0.98 11.01 -4.58
C PHE A 48 0.42 10.77 -5.13
N SER A 49 1.20 9.90 -4.49
CA SER A 49 2.61 9.68 -4.82
C SER A 49 2.93 8.20 -5.09
N GLY A 50 3.96 7.97 -5.89
CA GLY A 50 4.45 6.65 -6.30
C GLY A 50 5.48 6.78 -7.42
N ASP A 51 6.01 5.65 -7.90
CA ASP A 51 7.02 5.59 -8.95
C ASP A 51 6.58 4.75 -10.16
N PRO A 52 5.86 5.35 -11.13
CA PRO A 52 5.46 4.70 -12.36
C PRO A 52 6.63 4.21 -13.22
N SER A 53 7.86 4.69 -13.02
CA SER A 53 9.03 4.23 -13.79
C SER A 53 9.37 2.76 -13.48
N THR A 54 9.12 2.30 -12.24
CA THR A 54 9.24 0.89 -11.85
C THR A 54 8.24 -0.05 -12.55
N CYS A 55 7.33 0.49 -13.35
CA CYS A 55 6.43 -0.26 -14.24
C CYS A 55 6.96 -0.18 -15.68
N ALA A 56 7.47 -1.30 -16.21
CA ALA A 56 8.07 -1.39 -17.54
C ALA A 56 7.21 -0.83 -18.69
N GLN A 57 5.87 -0.87 -18.55
CA GLN A 57 4.94 -0.34 -19.55
C GLN A 57 4.79 1.18 -19.53
N TYR A 58 5.23 1.89 -18.47
CA TYR A 58 5.01 3.33 -18.32
C TYR A 58 5.73 4.16 -19.38
N ALA A 59 7.01 3.89 -19.65
CA ALA A 59 7.82 4.68 -20.58
C ALA A 59 7.21 4.78 -21.98
N ALA A 60 6.72 3.64 -22.52
CA ALA A 60 6.05 3.60 -23.82
C ALA A 60 4.61 4.18 -23.81
N ASN A 61 3.97 4.30 -22.63
CA ASN A 61 2.54 4.59 -22.50
C ASN A 61 2.22 5.84 -21.67
N GLN A 62 3.17 6.74 -21.39
CA GLN A 62 2.99 7.89 -20.47
C GLN A 62 1.69 8.69 -20.72
N LYS A 63 1.40 9.06 -21.97
CA LYS A 63 0.17 9.80 -22.34
C LYS A 63 -1.12 9.01 -22.06
N SER A 64 -1.08 7.68 -22.20
CA SER A 64 -2.19 6.79 -21.87
C SER A 64 -2.33 6.62 -20.35
N TYR A 65 -1.20 6.46 -19.64
CA TYR A 65 -1.13 6.39 -18.19
C TYR A 65 -1.80 7.61 -17.55
N TRP A 66 -1.36 8.82 -17.90
CA TRP A 66 -1.89 10.06 -17.32
C TRP A 66 -3.38 10.27 -17.63
N LYS A 67 -3.84 9.95 -18.86
CA LYS A 67 -5.27 9.94 -19.22
C LYS A 67 -6.09 8.99 -18.33
N GLN A 68 -5.51 7.85 -17.92
CA GLN A 68 -6.16 6.89 -17.04
C GLN A 68 -6.15 7.35 -15.58
N VAL A 69 -5.06 7.95 -15.10
CA VAL A 69 -4.99 8.59 -13.77
C VAL A 69 -6.08 9.67 -13.63
N SER A 70 -6.24 10.57 -14.60
CA SER A 70 -7.32 11.57 -14.57
C SER A 70 -8.73 10.95 -14.58
N ARG A 71 -8.90 9.78 -15.22
CA ARG A 71 -10.16 9.02 -15.18
C ARG A 71 -10.37 8.31 -13.83
N SER A 72 -9.31 7.95 -13.12
CA SER A 72 -9.41 7.39 -11.77
C SER A 72 -9.76 8.47 -10.74
N LEU A 73 -9.15 9.66 -10.83
CA LEU A 73 -9.48 10.83 -9.99
C LEU A 73 -10.99 11.14 -10.05
N ARG A 74 -11.56 11.27 -11.25
CA ARG A 74 -13.00 11.45 -11.49
C ARG A 74 -13.92 10.35 -10.96
N LYS A 75 -13.37 9.19 -10.59
CA LYS A 75 -14.14 8.03 -10.11
C LYS A 75 -14.06 7.83 -8.61
N GLN A 76 -13.23 8.60 -7.89
CA GLN A 76 -13.22 8.58 -6.43
C GLN A 76 -14.58 9.07 -5.91
N LYS A 77 -15.13 8.36 -4.91
CA LYS A 77 -16.37 8.76 -4.22
C LYS A 77 -16.11 9.75 -3.07
N GLN A 78 -14.96 9.62 -2.42
CA GLN A 78 -14.54 10.48 -1.31
C GLN A 78 -13.08 10.85 -1.56
N ILE A 79 -12.88 11.71 -2.57
CA ILE A 79 -11.53 12.13 -2.96
C ILE A 79 -10.86 12.87 -1.79
N CYS A 80 -9.56 12.62 -1.60
CA CYS A 80 -8.77 13.14 -0.49
C CYS A 80 -9.12 12.63 0.92
N GLN A 81 -10.19 11.84 1.13
CA GLN A 81 -10.61 11.36 2.47
C GLN A 81 -10.21 9.92 2.80
N ASP A 82 -9.97 9.06 1.80
CA ASP A 82 -9.63 7.65 2.02
C ASP A 82 -8.10 7.43 1.93
N PRO A 83 -7.39 7.17 3.05
CA PRO A 83 -5.93 6.94 3.04
C PRO A 83 -5.52 5.67 2.27
N LYS A 84 -6.47 4.77 1.97
CA LYS A 84 -6.24 3.57 1.16
C LYS A 84 -6.54 3.82 -0.34
N SER A 85 -6.86 5.05 -0.72
CA SER A 85 -7.19 5.41 -2.11
C SER A 85 -5.98 5.29 -3.05
N VAL A 86 -6.22 4.69 -4.22
CA VAL A 86 -5.19 4.45 -5.24
C VAL A 86 -5.71 4.89 -6.62
N LEU A 87 -4.90 5.63 -7.37
CA LEU A 87 -5.24 6.03 -8.75
C LEU A 87 -4.88 4.88 -9.71
N LYS A 88 -5.91 4.17 -10.18
CA LYS A 88 -5.75 2.94 -10.98
C LYS A 88 -5.45 3.27 -12.44
N SER A 89 -4.36 2.70 -12.96
CA SER A 89 -3.99 2.72 -14.38
C SER A 89 -3.85 1.29 -14.90
N LYS A 90 -4.46 0.96 -16.05
CA LYS A 90 -4.30 -0.36 -16.69
C LYS A 90 -2.85 -0.59 -17.11
N VAL A 91 -2.13 0.47 -17.49
CA VAL A 91 -0.71 0.42 -17.90
C VAL A 91 0.15 -0.26 -16.84
N CYS A 92 -0.06 0.10 -15.57
CA CYS A 92 0.73 -0.40 -14.43
C CYS A 92 -0.06 -1.32 -13.48
N ARG A 93 -1.20 -1.87 -13.93
CA ARG A 93 -2.07 -2.74 -13.11
C ARG A 93 -1.35 -3.99 -12.58
N LYS A 94 -0.42 -4.54 -13.36
CA LYS A 94 0.44 -5.68 -12.99
C LYS A 94 1.85 -5.26 -12.52
N GLY A 95 2.12 -3.96 -12.40
CA GLY A 95 3.40 -3.44 -11.90
C GLY A 95 3.53 -3.59 -10.37
N PRO A 96 4.72 -3.31 -9.82
CA PRO A 96 4.98 -3.35 -8.39
C PRO A 96 4.11 -2.35 -7.62
N ARG A 97 3.94 -2.54 -6.30
CA ARG A 97 3.11 -1.66 -5.46
C ARG A 97 3.67 -0.24 -5.30
N SER A 98 4.92 -0.01 -5.69
CA SER A 98 5.56 1.30 -5.84
C SER A 98 5.02 2.07 -7.05
N ALA A 99 4.71 1.37 -8.16
CA ALA A 99 4.21 1.98 -9.40
C ALA A 99 2.76 2.46 -9.35
N HIS A 100 2.10 2.34 -8.20
CA HIS A 100 0.71 2.75 -8.00
C HIS A 100 0.69 4.03 -7.19
N LEU A 101 0.07 5.08 -7.74
CA LEU A 101 -0.13 6.35 -7.04
C LEU A 101 -1.13 6.17 -5.90
N LYS A 102 -0.68 6.30 -4.65
CA LYS A 102 -1.51 6.17 -3.44
C LYS A 102 -1.65 7.54 -2.77
N LEU A 103 -2.77 7.76 -2.08
CA LEU A 103 -2.94 8.95 -1.26
C LEU A 103 -1.85 8.96 -0.17
N THR A 104 -1.02 10.01 -0.14
CA THR A 104 0.01 10.21 0.89
C THR A 104 -0.43 11.26 1.89
N HIS A 105 -0.76 12.46 1.40
CA HIS A 105 -1.15 13.60 2.22
C HIS A 105 -2.55 14.11 1.84
N SER A 106 -3.26 14.68 2.81
CA SER A 106 -4.46 15.48 2.55
C SER A 106 -4.76 16.44 3.70
N SER A 107 -5.40 17.57 3.37
CA SER A 107 -6.03 18.46 4.37
C SER A 107 -7.27 17.87 5.05
N LEU A 108 -7.83 16.75 4.56
CA LEU A 108 -9.01 16.08 5.14
C LEU A 108 -8.66 14.87 6.01
N LEU A 109 -7.42 14.38 5.92
CA LEU A 109 -6.92 13.37 6.85
C LEU A 109 -6.39 14.09 8.08
N THR A 110 -6.92 13.75 9.26
CA THR A 110 -6.26 14.10 10.51
C THR A 110 -4.84 13.52 10.47
N ALA A 111 -3.85 14.29 10.92
CA ALA A 111 -2.46 13.86 10.91
C ALA A 111 -2.22 12.72 11.91
N VAL A 112 -2.53 11.49 11.48
CA VAL A 112 -1.91 10.30 12.05
C VAL A 112 -0.45 10.41 11.68
N GLY A 113 0.38 10.78 12.66
CA GLY A 113 1.82 10.86 12.49
C GLY A 113 2.38 9.54 11.95
N PRO A 114 3.53 9.55 11.27
CA PRO A 114 4.14 8.32 10.80
C PRO A 114 4.30 7.37 11.99
N ALA A 115 3.67 6.19 11.91
CA ALA A 115 3.97 5.12 12.83
C ALA A 115 5.43 4.72 12.57
N GLU A 116 6.32 5.11 13.49
CA GLU A 116 7.74 4.83 13.40
C GLU A 116 8.00 3.32 13.43
N GLY A 117 8.15 2.74 12.24
CA GLY A 117 8.81 1.45 12.03
C GLY A 117 10.32 1.58 12.17
N THR A 118 10.75 1.92 13.38
CA THR A 118 12.09 1.84 13.97
C THR A 118 13.29 1.74 12.99
N ILE A 119 14.04 2.83 12.86
CA ILE A 119 15.44 2.74 12.39
C ILE A 119 16.26 2.12 13.51
N HIS A 120 16.75 0.88 13.32
CA HIS A 120 17.92 0.41 14.05
C HIS A 120 19.19 0.73 13.26
N HIS A 121 20.08 1.42 13.96
CA HIS A 121 21.31 1.98 13.44
C HIS A 121 22.33 0.91 13.04
N ALA A 122 23.20 1.28 12.11
CA ALA A 122 24.29 0.50 11.55
C ALA A 122 25.14 -0.32 12.54
N LYS A 123 25.63 -1.48 12.06
CA LYS A 123 27.05 -1.81 12.24
C LYS A 123 27.61 -2.65 11.08
N GLU A 124 28.27 -1.96 10.16
CA GLU A 124 29.30 -2.56 9.31
C GLU A 124 30.57 -2.73 10.15
N VAL A 125 31.02 -3.97 10.42
CA VAL A 125 32.44 -4.29 10.70
C VAL A 125 32.74 -5.68 10.15
N VAL A 126 33.81 -5.75 9.36
CA VAL A 126 34.42 -6.94 8.75
C VAL A 126 34.99 -7.91 9.80
N GLN A 127 34.78 -9.23 9.67
CA GLN A 127 35.82 -10.25 9.87
C GLN A 127 35.43 -11.68 9.43
N THR A 128 36.22 -12.22 8.50
CA THR A 128 36.41 -13.64 8.09
C THR A 128 37.80 -14.07 8.62
N PRO A 129 38.21 -15.35 8.79
CA PRO A 129 37.63 -16.68 8.43
C PRO A 129 37.10 -17.46 9.66
N ALA A 130 36.73 -18.76 9.64
CA ALA A 130 36.88 -19.88 8.69
C ALA A 130 35.63 -20.84 8.77
N ALA A 131 35.51 -22.06 8.21
CA ALA A 131 36.45 -22.96 7.54
C ALA A 131 35.74 -23.95 6.55
N ALA A 132 36.39 -25.09 6.28
CA ALA A 132 35.93 -26.32 5.61
C ALA A 132 34.80 -27.09 6.37
N SER A 133 34.00 -28.02 5.83
CA SER A 133 33.88 -28.59 4.47
C SER A 133 32.64 -29.51 4.29
N VAL A 134 31.93 -29.35 3.17
CA VAL A 134 31.52 -30.38 2.15
C VAL A 134 30.94 -31.77 2.57
N THR A 135 29.79 -32.13 1.96
CA THR A 135 29.14 -33.47 1.82
C THR A 135 28.59 -34.18 3.10
N GLU A 136 27.56 -35.06 3.09
CA GLU A 136 26.75 -35.68 2.00
C GLU A 136 25.32 -36.12 2.45
N LYS A 137 24.37 -36.19 1.50
CA LYS A 137 23.22 -37.13 1.32
C LYS A 137 22.40 -37.77 2.49
N LYS A 138 21.07 -37.62 2.32
CA LYS A 138 20.02 -38.70 2.22
C LYS A 138 19.33 -39.29 3.48
N LEU A 139 18.07 -38.84 3.68
CA LEU A 139 16.81 -39.62 3.80
C LEU A 139 16.76 -40.88 4.72
N GLU A 140 16.07 -40.78 5.87
CA GLU A 140 14.86 -41.57 6.22
C GLU A 140 14.28 -41.26 7.63
N HIS A 141 12.96 -41.33 7.71
CA HIS A 141 12.09 -41.75 8.84
C HIS A 141 12.57 -41.71 10.32
N SER A 142 11.95 -40.85 11.15
CA SER A 142 11.57 -41.21 12.53
C SER A 142 10.35 -40.41 13.01
N ARG A 143 9.52 -41.05 13.85
CA ARG A 143 8.32 -40.47 14.48
C ARG A 143 8.68 -39.83 15.83
N GLN A 144 7.77 -38.98 16.32
CA GLN A 144 7.66 -38.50 17.70
C GLN A 144 8.88 -37.73 18.26
N ASP A 145 8.72 -36.42 18.47
CA ASP A 145 8.60 -35.87 19.83
C ASP A 145 8.03 -34.44 19.77
N CYS A 146 7.03 -34.13 20.59
CA CYS A 146 6.44 -32.79 20.68
C CYS A 146 6.85 -32.19 22.02
N VAL A 147 7.79 -31.26 22.01
CA VAL A 147 8.17 -30.52 23.22
C VAL A 147 7.18 -29.37 23.42
N GLU A 148 6.29 -29.53 24.39
CA GLU A 148 5.49 -28.45 24.97
C GLU A 148 6.34 -27.67 25.96
N ASP A 149 6.50 -26.36 25.76
CA ASP A 149 6.86 -25.43 26.82
C ASP A 149 6.31 -24.01 26.57
N ILE A 150 5.34 -23.64 27.43
CA ILE A 150 5.12 -22.32 28.03
C ILE A 150 5.02 -21.10 27.10
N ASP A 151 3.78 -20.74 26.73
CA ASP A 151 3.11 -19.53 27.27
C ASP A 151 1.62 -19.50 26.84
N TYR A 152 0.79 -20.32 27.48
CA TYR A 152 -0.66 -20.29 27.29
C TYR A 152 -1.27 -19.09 28.03
N ILE A 153 -1.15 -17.90 27.45
CA ILE A 153 -2.10 -16.82 27.76
C ILE A 153 -3.48 -17.33 27.38
N ASP A 154 -4.39 -17.33 28.35
CA ASP A 154 -5.71 -17.96 28.29
C ASP A 154 -6.59 -17.43 27.15
N GLN A 155 -6.38 -17.97 25.95
CA GLN A 155 -7.05 -17.55 24.72
C GLN A 155 -8.57 -17.71 24.80
N LYS A 156 -9.05 -18.65 25.62
CA LYS A 156 -10.48 -18.86 25.85
C LYS A 156 -11.13 -17.62 26.46
N LYS A 157 -10.46 -16.98 27.43
CA LYS A 157 -10.96 -15.79 28.12
C LYS A 157 -10.90 -14.51 27.28
N VAL A 158 -9.99 -14.45 26.30
CA VAL A 158 -9.90 -13.32 25.34
C VAL A 158 -10.90 -13.49 24.18
N ALA A 159 -11.18 -14.73 23.76
CA ALA A 159 -12.15 -15.02 22.70
C ALA A 159 -13.60 -14.69 23.10
N GLU A 160 -13.94 -14.82 24.39
CA GLU A 160 -15.27 -14.49 24.94
C GLU A 160 -15.62 -12.99 24.86
N GLU A 161 -14.63 -12.06 24.85
CA GLU A 161 -14.89 -10.64 24.59
C GLU A 161 -15.04 -10.28 23.11
N TYR A 162 -14.50 -11.09 22.19
CA TYR A 162 -14.33 -10.70 20.78
C TYR A 162 -15.34 -11.31 19.81
N CYS A 163 -16.21 -12.23 20.25
CA CYS A 163 -17.27 -12.79 19.42
C CYS A 163 -18.68 -12.37 19.93
N PRO A 164 -19.29 -11.29 19.40
CA PRO A 164 -20.65 -10.94 19.74
C PRO A 164 -21.63 -12.02 19.25
N GLU A 165 -22.76 -12.21 19.92
CA GLU A 165 -23.72 -13.30 19.62
C GLU A 165 -24.18 -13.32 18.15
N SER A 166 -24.24 -12.15 17.51
CA SER A 166 -24.59 -11.98 16.09
C SER A 166 -23.59 -12.59 15.10
N LEU A 167 -22.39 -13.01 15.55
CA LEU A 167 -21.31 -13.56 14.73
C LEU A 167 -20.83 -14.95 15.18
N LEU A 168 -21.44 -15.58 16.18
CA LEU A 168 -21.04 -16.90 16.72
C LEU A 168 -20.84 -17.97 15.65
N SER A 169 -21.72 -18.04 14.64
CA SER A 169 -21.61 -18.98 13.51
C SER A 169 -20.34 -18.74 12.67
N PHE A 170 -19.98 -17.47 12.47
CA PHE A 170 -18.82 -17.06 11.68
C PHE A 170 -17.51 -17.21 12.47
N CYS A 171 -17.51 -16.88 13.77
CA CYS A 171 -16.37 -17.13 14.66
C CYS A 171 -16.03 -18.62 14.71
N ASN A 172 -17.03 -19.49 14.92
CA ASN A 172 -16.82 -20.94 14.93
C ASN A 172 -16.18 -21.40 13.62
N PHE A 173 -16.77 -21.05 12.46
CA PHE A 173 -16.22 -21.43 11.15
C PHE A 173 -14.75 -21.01 10.97
N PHE A 174 -14.38 -19.78 11.34
CA PHE A 174 -13.00 -19.31 11.24
C PHE A 174 -12.06 -19.97 12.25
N ILE A 175 -12.53 -20.25 13.47
CA ILE A 175 -11.74 -20.98 14.47
C ILE A 175 -11.48 -22.41 13.99
N THR A 176 -12.49 -23.14 13.51
CA THR A 176 -12.30 -24.49 12.94
C THR A 176 -11.33 -24.42 11.75
N MET A 177 -11.51 -23.47 10.83
CA MET A 177 -10.66 -23.34 9.63
C MET A 177 -9.20 -22.96 9.93
N VAL A 178 -8.93 -22.30 11.07
CA VAL A 178 -7.57 -22.00 11.56
C VAL A 178 -6.98 -23.17 12.35
N GLN A 179 -7.80 -23.92 13.08
CA GLN A 179 -7.38 -25.11 13.83
C GLN A 179 -7.14 -26.34 12.94
N ASP A 180 -7.84 -26.47 11.81
CA ASP A 180 -7.68 -27.58 10.84
C ASP A 180 -6.32 -27.55 10.07
N LYS A 181 -5.40 -26.64 10.44
CA LYS A 181 -4.10 -26.46 9.79
C LYS A 181 -2.92 -26.33 10.75
N LYS A 182 -2.83 -27.20 11.76
CA LYS A 182 -1.55 -27.69 12.28
C LYS A 182 -1.61 -29.19 12.53
N CYS A 183 -0.53 -29.87 12.14
CA CYS A 183 -0.26 -31.26 12.52
C CYS A 183 0.10 -31.35 14.01
#